data_AF-A0A2G5X8R4-F1
#
_entry.id   AF-A0A2G5X8R4-F1
#
_cell.length_a   1.000
_cell.length_b   1.000
_cell.length_c   1.000
_cell.angle_alpha   90.00
_cell.angle_beta   90.00
_cell.angle_gamma   90.00
#
_symmetry.space_group_name_H-M   'P 1'
#
loop_
_entity.id
_entity.type
_entity.pdbx_description
1 polymer ?
#
loop_
_entity_poly.entity_id
_entity_poly.type
_entity_poly.pdbx_seq_one_letter_code
_entity_poly.pdbx_strand_id
1 'polypeptide(L)' 'MPAYMVNEYYIFTSFEDMSSLIHDIIHYSLLPTQHDHHSFSILTGQLDIAALQFQSDNGQSIAVRYESEDDIYYSV' A
#
# COMPACT_ATOMS: atom_id res chain seq x y z
N MET A 1 8.56 -8.42 -9.09
CA MET A 1 7.53 -7.70 -9.87
C MET A 1 7.53 -6.25 -9.44
N PRO A 2 7.36 -5.27 -10.34
CA PRO A 2 7.27 -3.87 -9.94
C PRO A 2 6.16 -3.68 -8.91
N ALA A 3 6.46 -2.93 -7.85
CA ALA A 3 5.51 -2.68 -6.79
C ALA A 3 5.75 -1.31 -6.13
N TYR A 4 4.70 -0.82 -5.48
CA TYR A 4 4.64 0.45 -4.80
C TYR A 4 4.20 0.21 -3.36
N MET A 5 5.07 0.50 -2.40
CA MET A 5 4.76 0.43 -0.98
C MET A 5 4.35 1.81 -0.47
N VAL A 6 3.09 1.94 -0.03
CA VAL A 6 2.51 3.17 0.51
C VAL A 6 2.50 3.11 2.04
N ASN A 7 3.02 4.16 2.67
CA ASN A 7 3.11 4.32 4.12
C ASN A 7 3.76 3.12 4.83
N GLU A 8 4.75 2.49 4.18
CA GLU A 8 5.51 1.33 4.68
C GLU A 8 4.63 0.11 5.03
N TYR A 9 3.39 0.05 4.53
CA TYR A 9 2.41 -0.97 4.90
C TYR A 9 1.67 -1.56 3.71
N TYR A 10 1.06 -0.71 2.88
CA TYR A 10 0.24 -1.19 1.76
C TYR A 10 1.09 -1.39 0.52
N ILE A 11 0.95 -2.52 -0.16
CA ILE A 11 1.70 -2.83 -1.38
C ILE A 11 0.76 -2.94 -2.56
N PHE A 12 1.06 -2.18 -3.61
CA PHE A 12 0.35 -2.23 -4.89
C PHE A 12 1.28 -2.76 -5.96
N THR A 13 0.77 -3.65 -6.82
CA THR A 13 1.49 -4.17 -7.99
C THR A 13 1.09 -3.45 -9.28
N SER A 14 0.14 -2.53 -9.19
CA SER A 14 -0.37 -1.68 -10.27
C SER A 14 -0.27 -0.22 -9.87
N PHE A 15 0.31 0.60 -10.75
CA PHE A 15 0.34 2.05 -10.56
C PHE A 15 -1.07 2.66 -10.60
N GLU A 16 -1.92 2.16 -11.49
CA GLU A 16 -3.29 2.65 -11.68
C GLU A 16 -4.10 2.47 -10.40
N ASP A 17 -4.06 1.29 -9.80
CA ASP A 17 -4.79 0.98 -8.57
C ASP A 17 -4.32 1.85 -7.40
N MET A 18 -2.99 1.95 -7.22
CA MET A 18 -2.39 2.83 -6.21
C MET A 18 -2.83 4.29 -6.41
N SER A 19 -2.71 4.79 -7.64
CA SER A 19 -3.01 6.19 -7.97
C SER A 19 -4.49 6.52 -7.79
N SER A 20 -5.38 5.60 -8.16
CA SER A 20 -6.83 5.74 -8.01
C SER A 20 -7.22 5.76 -6.52
N LEU A 21 -6.63 4.87 -5.70
CA LEU A 21 -6.89 4.88 -4.27
C LEU A 21 -6.42 6.18 -3.60
N ILE A 22 -5.20 6.63 -3.91
CA ILE A 22 -4.68 7.90 -3.36
C ILE A 22 -5.56 9.07 -3.79
N HIS A 23 -5.97 9.10 -5.07
CA HIS A 23 -6.89 10.10 -5.58
C HIS A 23 -8.20 10.11 -4.77
N ASP A 24 -8.79 8.95 -4.52
CA ASP A 24 -10.04 8.85 -3.78
C ASP A 24 -9.90 9.28 -2.33
N ILE A 25 -8.79 8.95 -1.67
CA ILE A 25 -8.52 9.43 -0.32
C ILE A 25 -8.45 10.96 -0.29
N ILE A 26 -7.73 11.57 -1.22
CA ILE A 26 -7.57 13.03 -1.29
C ILE A 26 -8.92 13.74 -1.52
N HIS A 27 -9.79 13.18 -2.35
CA HIS A 27 -11.04 13.86 -2.76
C HIS A 27 -12.24 13.54 -1.87
N TYR A 28 -12.27 12.38 -1.23
CA TYR A 28 -13.45 11.89 -0.54
C TYR A 28 -13.23 11.59 0.95
N SER A 29 -11.99 11.59 1.46
CA SER A 29 -11.74 11.40 2.89
C SER A 29 -11.67 12.73 3.63
N LEU A 30 -12.38 12.81 4.75
CA LEU A 30 -12.26 13.95 5.66
C LEU A 30 -11.02 13.77 6.53
N LEU A 31 -10.14 14.77 6.51
CA LEU A 31 -9.06 14.84 7.49
C LEU A 31 -9.63 15.16 8.88
N PRO A 32 -9.02 14.59 9.95
CA PRO A 32 -9.29 15.06 11.30
C PRO A 32 -9.03 16.56 11.39
N THR A 33 -9.77 17.26 12.25
CA THR A 33 -9.67 18.72 12.44
C THR A 33 -8.28 19.24 12.84
N GLN A 34 -7.35 18.35 13.15
CA GLN A 34 -5.96 18.64 13.52
C GLN A 34 -4.98 18.53 12.34
N HIS A 35 -5.44 18.09 11.16
CA HIS A 35 -4.61 17.88 9.97
C HIS A 35 -5.14 18.70 8.80
N ASP A 36 -4.28 19.56 8.26
CA ASP A 36 -4.63 20.45 7.13
C ASP A 36 -4.22 19.90 5.77
N HIS A 37 -3.49 18.77 5.72
CA HIS A 37 -3.03 18.16 4.48
C HIS A 37 -2.96 16.63 4.57
N HIS A 38 -3.12 15.96 3.43
CA HIS A 38 -2.83 14.54 3.29
C HIS A 38 -1.33 14.34 3.06
N SER A 39 -0.74 13.33 3.70
CA SER A 39 0.66 12.94 3.49
C SER A 39 0.74 11.45 3.18
N PHE A 40 1.46 11.11 2.11
CA PHE A 40 1.68 9.73 1.68
C PHE A 40 3.18 9.54 1.42
N SER A 41 3.75 8.48 1.98
CA SER A 41 5.09 8.02 1.65
C SER A 41 4.97 6.88 0.64
N ILE A 42 5.67 6.96 -0.49
CA ILE A 42 5.64 5.92 -1.53
C ILE A 42 7.07 5.46 -1.81
N LEU A 43 7.32 4.17 -1.59
CA LEU A 43 8.55 3.50 -2.00
C LEU A 43 8.29 2.67 -3.24
N THR A 44 9.10 2.87 -4.27
CA THR A 44 9.10 2.01 -5.46
C THR A 44 10.10 0.87 -5.29
N GLY A 45 9.83 -0.26 -5.92
CA GLY A 45 10.70 -1.42 -5.81
C GLY A 45 10.19 -2.65 -6.55
N GLN A 46 10.79 -3.78 -6.17
CA GLN A 46 10.44 -5.10 -6.65
C GLN A 46 9.89 -5.95 -5.49
N LEU A 47 8.70 -6.50 -5.70
CA LEU A 47 8.09 -7.47 -4.81
C LEU A 47 8.45 -8.90 -5.26
N ASP A 48 8.97 -9.68 -4.33
CA ASP A 48 9.19 -11.12 -4.43
C ASP A 48 8.20 -11.84 -3.51
N ILE A 49 7.18 -12.44 -4.13
CA ILE A 49 6.12 -13.16 -3.42
C ILE A 49 6.65 -14.48 -2.84
N ALA A 50 7.57 -15.14 -3.54
CA ALA A 50 8.10 -16.43 -3.10
C ALA A 50 9.00 -16.25 -1.87
N ALA A 51 9.80 -15.18 -1.85
CA ALA A 51 10.63 -14.82 -0.72
C ALA A 51 9.89 -14.03 0.38
N LEU A 52 8.64 -13.60 0.12
CA LEU A 52 7.88 -12.70 0.99
C LEU A 52 8.67 -11.43 1.32
N GLN A 53 9.26 -10.81 0.30
CA GLN A 53 10.09 -9.62 0.45
C GLN A 53 9.76 -8.54 -0.57
N PHE A 54 9.79 -7.29 -0.12
CA PHE A 54 9.81 -6.12 -0.98
C PHE A 54 11.21 -5.52 -0.95
N GLN A 55 11.82 -5.41 -2.12
CA GLN A 55 13.12 -4.78 -2.31
C GLN A 55 12.91 -3.40 -2.94
N SER A 56 13.09 -2.34 -2.16
CA SER A 56 13.01 -0.98 -2.68
C SER A 56 14.16 -0.68 -3.64
N ASP A 57 13.92 0.22 -4.59
CA ASP A 57 14.94 0.71 -5.52
C ASP A 57 16.13 1.38 -4.81
N ASN A 58 15.95 1.82 -3.56
CA ASN A 58 17.01 2.35 -2.71
C ASN A 58 17.91 1.25 -2.08
N GLY A 59 17.63 -0.03 -2.35
CA GLY A 59 18.39 -1.17 -1.85
C GLY A 59 17.92 -1.74 -0.51
N GLN A 60 16.88 -1.16 0.12
CA GLN A 60 16.29 -1.70 1.34
C GLN A 60 15.45 -2.94 1.03
N SER A 61 15.62 -4.00 1.84
CA SER A 61 14.75 -5.18 1.79
C SER A 61 13.85 -5.19 3.01
N ILE A 62 12.54 -5.27 2.77
CA ILE A 62 11.47 -5.21 3.75
C ILE A 62 10.72 -6.54 3.69
N ALA A 63 10.64 -7.25 4.81
CA ALA A 63 9.85 -8.48 4.88
C ALA A 63 8.36 -8.15 4.82
N VAL A 64 7.62 -8.85 3.97
CA VAL A 64 6.17 -8.62 3.78
C VAL A 64 5.40 -9.84 4.22
N ARG A 65 4.14 -9.65 4.62
CA ARG A 65 3.22 -10.73 4.90
C ARG A 65 2.00 -10.56 4.02
N TYR A 66 1.63 -11.63 3.33
CA TYR A 66 0.32 -11.72 2.70
C TYR A 66 -0.66 -12.22 3.76
N GLU A 67 -1.49 -11.33 4.27
CA GLU A 67 -2.75 -11.76 4.84
C GLU A 67 -3.64 -12.05 3.63
N SER A 68 -3.86 -13.34 3.33
CA SER A 68 -4.97 -13.72 2.48
C SER A 68 -6.21 -13.14 3.15
N GLU A 69 -7.04 -12.41 2.41
CA GLU A 69 -8.39 -12.08 2.86
C GLU A 69 -9.10 -13.42 3.15
N ASP A 70 -9.05 -13.88 4.40
CA ASP A 70 -10.03 -14.83 4.90
C ASP A 70 -11.33 -14.06 4.82
N ASP A 71 -12.18 -14.39 3.85
CA ASP A 71 -13.49 -13.80 3.69
C ASP A 71 -14.23 -13.82 5.04
N ILE A 72 -14.33 -12.66 5.69
CA ILE A 72 -15.08 -12.52 6.94
C ILE A 72 -16.55 -12.38 6.55
N TYR A 73 -17.21 -13.51 6.35
CA TYR A 73 -18.67 -13.54 6.20
C TYR A 73 -19.35 -13.40 7.56
N TYR A 74 -20.34 -12.50 7.67
CA TYR A 74 -21.30 -12.55 8.76
C TYR A 74 -22.20 -13.78 8.58
N SER A 75 -22.20 -14.67 9.56
CA SER A 75 -23.24 -15.68 9.73
C SER A 75 -24.51 -14.98 10.22
N VAL A 76 -25.53 -14.89 9.37
CA VAL A 76 -26.90 -14.56 9.80
C VAL A 76 -27.61 -15.84 10.20
#